data_AF-A0A2A2BNN4-F1
#
_entry.id   AF-A0A2A2BNN4-F1
#
_cell.length_a   1.000
_cell.length_b   1.000
_cell.length_c   1.000
_cell.angle_alpha   90.00
_cell.angle_beta   90.00
_cell.angle_gamma   90.00
#
_symmetry.space_group_name_H-M   'P 1'
#
loop_
_entity.id
_entity.type
_entity.pdbx_description
1 polymer ?
#
loop_
_entity_poly.entity_id
_entity_poly.type
_entity_poly.pdbx_seq_one_letter_code
_entity_poly.pdbx_strand_id
1 'polypeptide(L)'
;TEAVKFKFDSLNPVNGLKRIFGLKTVKEFVKAILYIVFFALAIKVFWSNHKSLLFKTLDGDIISLLSDWGEMLFLLILYCLGSMIIVLIFDFIAEYFLFMKDMKMDKQEVKREYKEQEGNPEIKSKRRERIRKFFLSN
;
A
#
# COMPACT_ATOMS: atom_id res chain seq x y z
N THR A 1 20.11 -18.97 -17.14
CA THR A 1 20.78 -17.64 -17.06
C THR A 1 20.09 -16.64 -17.99
N GLU A 2 18.78 -16.41 -17.82
CA GLU A 2 17.98 -15.49 -18.66
C GLU A 2 17.52 -14.25 -17.87
N ALA A 3 18.42 -13.65 -17.08
CA ALA A 3 18.07 -12.57 -16.15
C ALA A 3 18.47 -11.16 -16.62
N VAL A 4 18.82 -10.95 -17.90
CA VAL A 4 19.21 -9.62 -18.40
C VAL A 4 18.65 -9.37 -19.81
N LYS A 5 17.32 -9.30 -19.91
CA LYS A 5 16.69 -8.49 -20.97
C LYS A 5 16.24 -7.20 -20.29
N PHE A 6 16.98 -6.11 -20.50
CA PHE A 6 16.56 -4.77 -20.12
C PHE A 6 15.24 -4.47 -20.85
N LYS A 7 14.12 -4.72 -20.17
CA LYS A 7 12.80 -4.33 -20.64
C LYS A 7 12.68 -2.81 -20.44
N PHE A 8 12.83 -2.04 -21.51
CA PHE A 8 12.58 -0.59 -21.53
C PHE A 8 11.15 -0.19 -21.06
N ASP A 9 10.25 -1.17 -20.88
CA ASP A 9 8.92 -0.97 -20.28
C ASP A 9 8.95 -0.53 -18.80
N SER A 10 10.02 -0.83 -18.06
CA SER A 10 10.14 -0.42 -16.64
C SER A 10 10.53 1.05 -16.47
N LEU A 11 10.90 1.73 -17.56
CA LEU A 11 11.33 3.14 -17.60
C LEU A 11 10.29 4.07 -18.25
N ASN A 12 9.04 3.61 -18.39
CA ASN A 12 7.98 4.41 -18.98
C ASN A 12 7.39 5.35 -17.92
N PRO A 13 7.65 6.68 -17.96
CA PRO A 13 7.18 7.63 -16.93
C PRO A 13 5.65 7.64 -16.82
N VAL A 14 4.94 7.22 -17.87
CA VAL A 14 3.48 7.03 -17.88
C VAL A 14 3.05 5.88 -16.96
N ASN A 15 3.79 4.77 -16.91
CA ASN A 15 3.53 3.68 -15.97
C ASN A 15 3.91 4.07 -14.54
N GLY A 16 4.96 4.88 -14.37
CA GLY A 16 5.30 5.52 -13.10
C GLY A 16 4.17 6.43 -12.61
N LEU A 17 3.66 7.33 -13.45
CA LEU A 17 2.52 8.20 -13.15
C LEU A 17 1.24 7.42 -12.88
N LYS A 18 0.95 6.35 -13.63
CA LYS A 18 -0.20 5.47 -13.38
C LYS A 18 -0.08 4.70 -12.08
N ARG A 19 1.15 4.36 -11.66
CA ARG A 19 1.45 3.75 -10.35
C ARG A 19 1.32 4.76 -9.21
N ILE A 20 1.68 6.04 -9.44
CA ILE A 20 1.49 7.16 -8.50
C ILE A 20 0.00 7.59 -8.43
N PHE A 21 -0.78 7.40 -9.49
CA PHE A 21 -2.25 7.61 -9.50
C PHE A 21 -3.03 6.33 -9.17
N GLY A 22 -2.35 5.28 -8.72
CA GLY A 22 -2.97 4.00 -8.37
C GLY A 22 -3.67 4.04 -7.00
N LEU A 23 -4.55 3.06 -6.77
CA LEU A 23 -5.22 2.81 -5.48
C LEU A 23 -4.24 2.76 -4.28
N LYS A 24 -2.98 2.36 -4.55
CA LYS A 24 -1.91 2.30 -3.54
C LYS A 24 -1.52 3.68 -3.00
N THR A 25 -1.39 4.69 -3.86
CA THR A 25 -1.03 6.05 -3.44
C THR A 25 -2.18 6.73 -2.70
N VAL A 26 -3.43 6.48 -3.11
CA VAL A 26 -4.60 6.96 -2.37
C VAL A 26 -4.64 6.36 -0.96
N LYS A 27 -4.35 5.05 -0.83
CA LYS A 27 -4.23 4.38 0.47
C LYS A 27 -3.14 5.01 1.34
N GLU A 28 -1.95 5.25 0.78
CA GLU A 28 -0.84 5.89 1.50
C GLU A 28 -1.17 7.32 1.93
N PHE A 29 -1.85 8.09 1.08
CA PHE A 29 -2.28 9.45 1.39
C PHE A 29 -3.31 9.49 2.53
N VAL A 30 -4.32 8.60 2.50
CA VAL A 30 -5.31 8.48 3.58
C VAL A 30 -4.64 8.08 4.90
N LYS A 31 -3.67 7.15 4.85
CA LYS A 31 -2.89 6.76 6.02
C LYS A 31 -2.11 7.95 6.61
N ALA A 32 -1.46 8.74 5.76
CA ALA A 32 -0.72 9.93 6.21
C ALA A 32 -1.64 10.96 6.88
N ILE A 33 -2.83 11.20 6.32
CA ILE A 33 -3.83 12.08 6.95
C ILE A 33 -4.25 11.55 8.32
N LEU A 34 -4.54 10.25 8.44
CA LEU A 34 -4.91 9.64 9.71
C LEU A 34 -3.81 9.83 10.77
N TYR A 35 -2.53 9.60 10.41
CA TYR A 35 -1.42 9.85 11.32
C TYR A 35 -1.38 11.29 11.82
N ILE A 36 -1.54 12.27 10.92
CA ILE A 36 -1.52 13.70 11.29
C ILE A 36 -2.68 14.02 12.25
N VAL A 37 -3.87 13.49 11.99
CA VAL A 37 -5.06 13.72 12.83
C VAL A 37 -4.88 13.10 14.22
N PHE A 38 -4.42 11.85 14.30
CA PHE A 38 -4.15 11.19 15.58
C PHE A 38 -3.07 11.90 16.37
N PHE A 39 -2.00 12.35 15.71
CA PHE A 39 -0.92 13.08 16.35
C PHE A 39 -1.40 14.45 16.88
N ALA A 40 -2.19 15.18 16.08
CA ALA A 40 -2.79 16.45 16.50
C ALA A 40 -3.74 16.27 17.70
N LEU A 41 -4.54 15.20 17.71
CA LEU A 41 -5.41 14.85 18.85
C LEU A 41 -4.60 14.49 20.09
N ALA A 42 -3.56 13.69 19.95
CA ALA A 42 -2.67 13.32 21.06
C ALA A 42 -2.02 14.56 21.68
N ILE A 43 -1.50 15.48 20.85
CA ILE A 43 -0.96 16.77 21.31
C ILE A 43 -2.04 17.61 22.00
N LYS A 44 -3.25 17.68 21.44
CA LYS A 44 -4.35 18.45 22.04
C LYS A 44 -4.74 17.91 23.42
N VAL A 45 -4.84 16.58 23.56
CA VAL A 45 -5.16 15.91 24.84
C VAL A 45 -4.03 16.14 25.85
N PHE A 46 -2.78 15.97 25.42
CA PHE A 46 -1.61 16.26 26.24
C PHE A 46 -1.60 17.71 26.73
N TRP A 47 -1.78 18.67 25.82
CA TRP A 47 -1.82 20.09 26.15
C TRP A 47 -2.96 20.42 27.11
N SER A 48 -4.15 19.82 26.91
CA SER A 48 -5.30 20.05 27.80
C SER A 48 -5.06 19.51 29.22
N ASN A 49 -4.45 18.33 29.35
CA ASN A 49 -4.20 17.72 30.66
C ASN A 49 -3.04 18.38 31.41
N HIS A 50 -2.00 18.81 30.69
CA HIS A 50 -0.79 19.31 31.32
C HIS A 50 -0.69 20.83 31.42
N LYS A 51 -1.65 21.59 30.88
CA LYS A 51 -1.69 23.06 31.06
C LYS A 51 -1.68 23.44 32.54
N SER A 52 -2.45 22.74 33.38
CA SER A 52 -2.53 22.99 34.82
C SER A 52 -1.23 22.64 35.57
N LEU A 53 -0.53 21.60 35.10
CA LEU A 53 0.72 21.13 35.68
C LEU A 53 1.85 22.11 35.34
N LEU A 54 1.96 22.55 34.07
CA LEU A 54 2.92 23.57 33.64
C LEU A 54 2.77 24.91 34.39
N PHE A 55 1.55 25.33 34.72
CA PHE A 55 1.33 26.55 35.51
C PHE A 55 1.71 26.40 36.99
N LYS A 56 1.68 25.19 37.55
CA LYS A 56 2.11 24.92 38.94
C LYS A 56 3.63 24.79 39.07
N THR A 57 4.31 24.32 38.03
CA THR A 57 5.75 24.06 38.12
C THR A 57 6.62 25.31 37.93
N LEU A 58 6.03 26.47 37.63
CA LEU A 58 6.75 27.76 37.60
C LEU A 58 7.29 28.21 38.97
N ASP A 59 6.73 27.69 40.07
CA ASP A 59 7.20 27.99 41.45
C ASP A 59 8.11 26.87 42.03
N GLY A 60 8.44 25.83 41.25
CA GLY A 60 9.17 24.64 41.71
C GLY A 60 10.64 24.60 41.28
N ASP A 61 11.44 23.84 42.03
CA ASP A 61 12.89 23.66 41.78
C ASP A 61 13.17 23.05 40.38
N ILE A 62 14.26 23.49 39.74
CA ILE A 62 14.60 23.18 38.33
C ILE A 62 14.78 21.67 38.10
N ILE A 63 15.19 20.95 39.14
CA ILE A 63 15.44 19.51 39.09
C ILE A 63 14.13 18.71 39.04
N SER A 64 13.11 19.12 39.82
CA SER A 64 11.78 18.50 39.77
C SER A 64 11.06 18.78 38.45
N LEU A 65 11.23 19.99 37.89
CA LEU A 65 10.78 20.32 36.54
C LEU A 65 11.31 19.32 35.50
N LEU A 66 12.61 19.06 35.51
CA LEU A 66 13.22 18.19 34.50
C LEU A 66 12.71 16.73 34.59
N SER A 67 12.47 16.24 35.81
CA SER A 67 11.90 14.91 36.06
C SER A 67 10.47 14.79 35.54
N ASP A 68 9.61 15.76 35.88
CA ASP A 68 8.20 15.76 35.45
C ASP A 68 8.08 15.82 33.92
N TRP A 69 8.91 16.63 33.27
CA TRP A 69 8.96 16.71 31.81
C TRP A 69 9.45 15.41 31.17
N GLY A 70 10.41 14.72 31.80
CA GLY A 70 10.89 13.41 31.35
C GLY A 70 9.79 12.34 31.36
N GLU A 71 9.04 12.23 32.46
CA GLU A 71 7.90 11.30 32.53
C GLU A 71 6.80 11.64 31.53
N MET A 72 6.50 12.93 31.36
CA MET A 72 5.51 13.40 30.39
C MET A 72 5.90 13.08 28.95
N LEU A 73 7.16 13.27 28.58
CA LEU A 73 7.68 12.88 27.26
C LEU A 73 7.62 11.37 27.07
N PHE A 74 7.97 10.59 28.09
CA PHE A 74 7.91 9.14 28.04
C PHE A 74 6.48 8.63 27.82
N LEU A 75 5.51 9.19 28.56
CA LEU A 75 4.08 8.89 28.38
C LEU A 75 3.59 9.28 26.97
N LEU A 76 4.00 10.44 26.46
CA LEU A 76 3.63 10.87 25.10
C LEU A 76 4.17 9.92 24.03
N ILE A 77 5.40 9.45 24.17
CA ILE A 77 6.00 8.43 23.29
C ILE A 77 5.20 7.13 23.37
N LEU A 78 4.82 6.69 24.58
CA LEU A 78 4.03 5.47 24.77
C LEU A 78 2.65 5.59 24.08
N TYR A 79 1.98 6.74 24.22
CA TYR A 79 0.71 7.00 23.52
C TYR A 79 0.87 7.04 22.00
N CYS A 80 1.94 7.65 21.49
CA CYS A 80 2.25 7.64 20.06
C CYS A 80 2.46 6.21 19.54
N LEU A 81 3.27 5.41 20.24
CA LEU A 81 3.50 4.00 19.89
C LEU A 81 2.20 3.19 19.93
N GLY A 82 1.36 3.38 20.96
CA GLY A 82 0.06 2.74 21.04
C GLY A 82 -0.86 3.10 19.87
N SER A 83 -0.89 4.37 19.47
CA SER A 83 -1.67 4.83 18.31
C SER A 83 -1.14 4.27 16.98
N MET A 84 0.18 4.11 16.85
CA MET A 84 0.80 3.50 15.66
C MET A 84 0.40 2.05 15.47
N ILE A 85 0.27 1.28 16.55
CA ILE A 85 -0.16 -0.13 16.47
C ILE A 85 -1.56 -0.23 15.84
N ILE A 86 -2.48 0.66 16.20
CA ILE A 86 -3.83 0.66 15.64
C ILE A 86 -3.79 0.95 14.13
N VAL A 87 -3.02 1.96 13.72
CA VAL A 87 -2.87 2.31 12.30
C VAL A 87 -2.19 1.18 11.51
N LEU A 88 -1.21 0.49 12.12
CA LEU A 88 -0.53 -0.66 11.52
C LEU A 88 -1.50 -1.83 11.26
N ILE A 89 -2.40 -2.13 12.20
CA ILE A 89 -3.41 -3.19 12.03
C ILE A 89 -4.34 -2.85 10.87
N PHE A 90 -4.85 -1.62 10.82
CA PHE A 90 -5.70 -1.17 9.70
C PHE A 90 -4.97 -1.25 8.36
N ASP A 91 -3.69 -0.90 8.35
CA ASP A 91 -2.87 -0.97 7.15
C ASP A 91 -2.70 -2.41 6.64
N PHE A 92 -2.45 -3.35 7.56
CA PHE A 92 -2.31 -4.77 7.24
C PHE A 92 -3.60 -5.34 6.66
N ILE A 93 -4.76 -5.02 7.24
CA ILE A 93 -6.07 -5.45 6.71
C ILE A 93 -6.31 -4.89 5.30
N ALA A 94 -6.03 -3.60 5.11
CA ALA A 94 -6.20 -2.96 3.81
C ALA A 94 -5.24 -3.55 2.75
N GLU A 95 -4.01 -3.92 3.13
CA GLU A 95 -3.06 -4.60 2.25
C GLU A 95 -3.51 -6.02 1.90
N TYR A 96 -4.00 -6.78 2.88
CA TYR A 96 -4.55 -8.11 2.66
C TYR A 96 -5.74 -8.08 1.69
N PHE A 97 -6.65 -7.11 1.84
CA PHE A 97 -7.79 -6.97 0.94
C PHE A 97 -7.36 -6.60 -0.49
N LEU A 98 -6.35 -5.73 -0.62
CA LEU A 98 -5.80 -5.36 -1.92
C LEU A 98 -5.12 -6.56 -2.59
N PHE A 99 -4.33 -7.33 -1.83
CA PHE A 99 -3.70 -8.55 -2.29
C PHE A 99 -4.72 -9.59 -2.76
N MET A 100 -5.78 -9.82 -1.98
CA MET A 100 -6.89 -10.71 -2.38
C MET A 100 -7.62 -10.23 -3.64
N LYS A 101 -7.72 -8.91 -3.85
CA LYS A 101 -8.30 -8.33 -5.06
C LYS A 101 -7.38 -8.51 -6.27
N ASP A 102 -6.08 -8.36 -6.09
CA ASP A 102 -5.08 -8.53 -7.15
C ASP A 102 -4.93 -10.00 -7.55
N MET A 103 -5.14 -10.95 -6.63
CA MET A 103 -5.17 -12.38 -6.93
C MET A 103 -6.46 -12.86 -7.62
N LYS A 104 -7.52 -12.04 -7.67
CA LYS A 104 -8.69 -12.39 -8.49
C LYS A 104 -8.31 -12.19 -9.94
N MET A 105 -8.24 -13.29 -10.70
CA MET A 105 -8.05 -13.25 -12.15
C MET A 105 -9.01 -12.23 -12.76
N ASP A 106 -8.45 -11.27 -13.49
CA ASP A 106 -9.29 -10.30 -14.18
C ASP A 106 -10.14 -11.04 -15.22
N LYS A 107 -11.41 -10.64 -15.40
CA LYS A 107 -12.31 -11.31 -16.36
C LYS A 107 -11.74 -11.30 -17.78
N GLN A 108 -10.86 -10.34 -18.10
CA GLN A 108 -10.17 -10.30 -19.39
C GLN A 108 -9.02 -11.32 -19.46
N GLU A 109 -8.37 -11.63 -18.35
CA GLU A 109 -7.30 -12.62 -18.24
C GLU A 109 -7.86 -14.04 -18.37
N VAL A 110 -8.97 -14.34 -17.69
CA VAL A 110 -9.72 -15.60 -17.86
C VAL A 110 -10.14 -15.79 -19.32
N LYS A 111 -10.69 -14.75 -19.98
CA LYS A 111 -11.06 -14.83 -21.40
C LYS A 111 -9.86 -15.04 -22.33
N ARG A 112 -8.68 -14.49 -22.01
CA ARG A 112 -7.46 -14.74 -22.78
C ARG A 112 -6.98 -16.17 -22.59
N GLU A 113 -6.95 -16.67 -21.36
CA GLU A 113 -6.58 -18.06 -21.10
C GLU A 113 -7.54 -19.04 -21.78
N TYR A 114 -8.86 -18.81 -21.74
CA TYR A 114 -9.82 -19.64 -22.49
C TYR A 114 -9.55 -19.61 -24.00
N LYS A 115 -9.21 -18.44 -24.56
CA LYS A 115 -8.91 -18.27 -25.99
C LYS A 115 -7.56 -18.88 -26.40
N GLU A 116 -6.59 -18.95 -25.48
CA GLU A 116 -5.30 -19.62 -25.66
C GLU A 116 -5.39 -21.14 -25.46
N GLN A 117 -6.14 -21.61 -24.45
CA GLN A 117 -6.34 -23.03 -24.15
C GLN A 117 -7.20 -23.74 -25.21
N GLU A 118 -8.28 -23.11 -25.68
CA GLU A 118 -9.07 -23.68 -26.79
C GLU A 118 -8.32 -23.60 -28.13
N GLY A 119 -7.31 -22.72 -28.20
CA GLY A 119 -6.56 -22.42 -29.40
C GLY A 119 -7.44 -21.70 -30.43
N ASN A 120 -6.94 -20.61 -31.02
CA ASN A 120 -7.72 -19.85 -31.99
C ASN A 120 -8.28 -20.80 -33.09
N PRO A 121 -9.62 -20.96 -33.19
CA PRO A 121 -10.23 -21.92 -34.12
C PRO A 121 -9.82 -21.64 -35.56
N GLU A 122 -9.49 -20.38 -35.88
CA GLU A 122 -8.91 -20.00 -37.16
C GLU A 122 -7.55 -20.68 -37.41
N ILE A 123 -6.66 -20.73 -36.41
CA ILE A 123 -5.35 -21.36 -36.54
C ILE A 123 -5.51 -22.88 -36.70
N LYS A 124 -6.45 -23.49 -35.96
CA LYS A 124 -6.78 -24.93 -36.10
C LYS A 124 -7.40 -25.26 -37.46
N SER A 125 -8.21 -24.34 -38.03
CA SER A 125 -8.78 -24.49 -39.38
C SER A 125 -7.71 -24.33 -40.47
N LYS A 126 -6.86 -23.30 -40.38
CA LYS A 126 -5.75 -23.04 -41.32
C LYS A 126 -4.70 -24.15 -41.31
N ARG A 127 -4.45 -24.77 -40.15
CA ARG A 127 -3.56 -25.94 -40.05
C ARG A 127 -4.14 -27.14 -40.80
N ARG A 128 -5.45 -27.39 -40.66
CA ARG A 128 -6.15 -28.47 -41.38
C ARG A 128 -6.22 -28.23 -42.88
N GLU A 129 -6.46 -27.00 -43.32
CA GLU A 129 -6.42 -26.65 -44.75
C GLU A 129 -5.04 -26.88 -45.37
N ARG A 130 -3.96 -26.44 -44.70
CA ARG A 130 -2.60 -26.65 -45.22
C ARG A 130 -2.24 -28.12 -45.34
N ILE A 131 -2.60 -28.94 -44.35
CA ILE A 131 -2.40 -30.39 -44.41
C ILE A 131 -3.17 -30.98 -45.59
N ARG A 132 -4.44 -30.58 -45.77
CA ARG A 132 -5.28 -31.09 -46.87
C ARG A 132 -4.73 -30.70 -48.25
N LYS A 133 -4.21 -29.48 -48.42
CA LYS A 133 -3.55 -29.03 -49.65
C LYS A 133 -2.26 -29.80 -49.96
N PHE A 134 -1.47 -30.11 -48.94
CA PHE A 134 -0.24 -30.89 -49.08
C PHE A 134 -0.51 -32.32 -49.59
N PHE A 135 -1.55 -32.98 -49.06
CA PHE A 135 -1.97 -34.32 -49.52
C PHE A 135 -2.61 -34.35 -50.92
N LEU A 136 -3.15 -33.22 -51.39
CA LEU A 136 -3.74 -33.11 -52.73
C LEU A 136 -2.72 -32.67 -53.80
N SER A 137 -1.53 -32.23 -53.38
CA SER A 137 -0.46 -31.80 -54.31
C SER A 137 0.66 -32.83 -54.45
N ASN A 138 0.45 -34.07 -53.99
CA ASN A 138 1.33 -35.22 -54.14
C ASN A 138 0.54 -36.39 -54.70
#